data_AF-A0A4Q2XUF1-F1
#
_entry.id   AF-A0A4Q2XUF1-F1
#
_cell.length_a   1.000
_cell.length_b   1.000
_cell.length_c   1.000
_cell.angle_alpha   90.00
_cell.angle_beta   90.00
_cell.angle_gamma   90.00
#
_symmetry.space_group_name_H-M   'P 1'
#
loop_
_entity.id
_entity.type
_entity.pdbx_description
1 polymer ?
#
loop_
_entity_poly.entity_id
_entity_poly.type
_entity_poly.pdbx_seq_one_letter_code
_entity_poly.pdbx_strand_id
1 'polypeptide(L)'
;FLAGAASTAPADELGIGRTPVLSGNLPTATSWQVEIQQAGGAWTGTGVMVAGRGADFTLRMDGWPDGASYRFQRVDGGLSVPATVAAGWHLAGRVTDPVRPPVLIQDSENLGTWSPRQLVFPDLDRSFVRGLDSLTGPRGFFRSAPVAAGVVREISATTYTSAPPYNGEAGYGPIYADMPQIYKDGYVSALHTTDYNRGGLSAGAAGECYELVSAYGRTTVMIHDSAPSAPAGTISAGRGYFDLGAAPFNVLSGGNPSGILTATARLVPAPVTGNVKLFVAPGSSIYYMALIPFNHRAGIDSIEILNNGSSLWHGMTRAAGGRFAYMAGGSLPLLSYPVQIRVTSRFGESVVFTSVSSLADNARITGPAQFTVFPEQAPVPSFRRQPVYQDSLSAVPGDKWDVTGFGGASVSVTDTAVKYAGTASLRMDGLSPGGGIVFISNPSLPRPRHGVLRMVVRAASPVVAGGVRVRITATNIAGGGSADSQTIWLPALTTGWQTVLLPLEASGAGTKVTGFVVNGGSAGQPSVWLDNVELIER
;
A
#
# COMPACT_ATOMS: atom_id res chain seq x y z
N PHE A 1 12.76 11.47 18.05
CA PHE A 1 11.94 10.27 17.83
C PHE A 1 11.35 10.36 16.43
N LEU A 2 12.13 10.01 15.42
CA LEU A 2 11.74 10.05 14.01
C LEU A 2 11.67 8.61 13.51
N ALA A 3 10.47 8.18 13.12
CA ALA A 3 10.24 6.87 12.52
C ALA A 3 11.01 6.76 11.20
N GLY A 4 11.85 5.72 11.08
CA GLY A 4 12.55 5.38 9.84
C GLY A 4 11.56 5.03 8.75
N ALA A 5 11.63 5.72 7.62
CA ALA A 5 10.81 5.46 6.45
C ALA A 5 11.35 4.23 5.72
N ALA A 6 10.54 3.17 5.61
CA ALA A 6 10.86 2.06 4.71
C ALA A 6 10.48 2.46 3.27
N SER A 7 11.47 2.68 2.41
CA SER A 7 11.25 2.92 0.99
C SER A 7 11.39 1.61 0.21
N THR A 8 10.38 1.24 -0.58
CA THR A 8 10.50 0.21 -1.61
C THR A 8 11.11 0.81 -2.87
N ALA A 9 12.34 0.41 -3.20
CA ALA A 9 12.88 0.70 -4.53
C ALA A 9 12.43 -0.41 -5.49
N PRO A 10 12.02 -0.12 -6.74
CA PRO A 10 11.64 -1.12 -7.74
C PRO A 10 12.89 -1.80 -8.31
N ALA A 11 13.74 -2.33 -7.45
CA ALA A 11 15.08 -2.77 -7.74
C ALA A 11 15.33 -4.09 -7.01
N ASP A 12 15.72 -5.14 -7.71
CA ASP A 12 16.06 -6.44 -7.10
C ASP A 12 17.46 -6.46 -6.47
N GLU A 13 18.25 -5.42 -6.73
CA GLU A 13 19.51 -5.14 -6.05
C GLU A 13 19.56 -3.69 -5.57
N LEU A 14 20.15 -3.47 -4.41
CA LEU A 14 20.25 -2.15 -3.81
C LEU A 14 21.69 -1.89 -3.39
N GLY A 15 22.25 -0.80 -3.90
CA GLY A 15 23.64 -0.42 -3.67
C GLY A 15 23.75 1.07 -3.37
N ILE A 16 24.78 1.45 -2.62
CA ILE A 16 25.18 2.85 -2.57
C ILE A 16 25.93 3.12 -3.86
N GLY A 17 25.26 3.82 -4.77
CA GLY A 17 25.76 4.14 -6.09
C GLY A 17 25.82 5.65 -6.27
N ARG A 18 26.75 6.11 -7.09
CA ARG A 18 26.69 7.49 -7.55
C ARG A 18 25.46 7.64 -8.45
N THR A 19 24.60 8.60 -8.11
CA THR A 19 23.41 8.92 -8.88
C THR A 19 23.58 10.32 -9.48
N PRO A 20 23.35 10.50 -10.79
CA PRO A 20 23.38 11.80 -11.42
C PRO A 20 22.24 12.68 -10.88
N VAL A 21 22.60 13.86 -10.37
CA VAL A 21 21.67 14.95 -10.11
C VAL A 21 21.88 15.98 -11.21
N LEU A 22 20.88 16.12 -12.06
CA LEU A 22 20.87 17.02 -13.21
C LEU A 22 20.31 18.37 -12.77
N SER A 23 20.91 19.44 -13.23
CA SER A 23 20.36 20.79 -13.08
C SER A 23 20.45 21.59 -14.36
N GLY A 24 19.53 22.52 -14.56
CA GLY A 24 19.51 23.40 -15.72
C GLY A 24 18.39 24.42 -15.69
N ASN A 25 18.55 25.49 -16.48
CA ASN A 25 17.50 26.48 -16.74
C ASN A 25 16.85 26.17 -18.08
N LEU A 26 15.55 25.85 -18.07
CA LEU A 26 14.82 25.49 -19.27
C LEU A 26 13.74 26.54 -19.54
N PRO A 27 13.66 27.13 -20.75
CA PRO A 27 12.67 28.13 -21.13
C PRO A 27 11.23 27.77 -20.74
N THR A 28 10.45 28.72 -20.27
CA THR A 28 9.02 28.51 -19.97
C THR A 28 8.25 27.97 -21.17
N ALA A 29 7.18 27.21 -20.93
CA ALA A 29 6.27 26.71 -21.97
C ALA A 29 6.92 25.80 -23.01
N THR A 30 8.00 25.11 -22.63
CA THR A 30 8.66 24.09 -23.46
C THR A 30 8.72 22.75 -22.72
N SER A 31 8.76 21.63 -23.43
CA SER A 31 8.99 20.30 -22.85
C SER A 31 10.33 19.74 -23.29
N TRP A 32 10.93 18.98 -22.38
CA TRP A 32 12.26 18.46 -22.53
C TRP A 32 12.28 16.99 -22.18
N GLN A 33 12.95 16.19 -22.99
CA GLN A 33 13.33 14.83 -22.67
C GLN A 33 14.75 14.85 -22.13
N VAL A 34 15.01 14.11 -21.05
CA VAL A 34 16.37 13.86 -20.61
C VAL A 34 16.97 12.83 -21.56
N GLU A 35 18.08 13.18 -22.18
CA GLU A 35 18.88 12.26 -22.98
C GLU A 35 20.19 11.94 -22.25
N ILE A 36 20.71 10.75 -22.52
CA ILE A 36 21.96 10.23 -21.97
C ILE A 36 22.91 9.87 -23.10
N GLN A 37 24.19 10.14 -22.91
CA GLN A 37 25.28 9.72 -23.79
C GLN A 37 26.37 9.03 -22.97
N GLN A 38 26.59 7.74 -23.22
CA GLN A 38 27.76 7.02 -22.71
C GLN A 38 29.02 7.49 -23.45
N ALA A 39 30.21 7.36 -22.87
CA ALA A 39 31.45 7.87 -23.43
C ALA A 39 31.64 7.46 -24.92
N GLY A 40 31.52 8.44 -25.83
CA GLY A 40 31.65 8.23 -27.28
C GLY A 40 30.40 7.68 -28.01
N GLY A 41 29.29 7.44 -27.31
CA GLY A 41 28.04 6.92 -27.90
C GLY A 41 27.13 7.99 -28.50
N ALA A 42 26.00 7.59 -29.08
CA ALA A 42 24.94 8.50 -29.52
C ALA A 42 24.05 8.92 -28.34
N TRP A 43 23.44 10.11 -28.41
CA TRP A 43 22.43 10.53 -27.44
C TRP A 43 21.18 9.64 -27.55
N THR A 44 20.73 9.12 -26.41
CA THR A 44 19.53 8.28 -26.32
C THR A 44 18.57 8.85 -25.29
N GLY A 45 17.28 8.87 -25.63
CA GLY A 45 16.23 9.31 -24.71
C GLY A 45 16.06 8.37 -23.52
N THR A 46 16.02 8.93 -22.30
CA THR A 46 15.83 8.15 -21.06
C THR A 46 14.36 7.84 -20.75
N GLY A 47 13.44 8.55 -21.39
CA GLY A 47 11.99 8.51 -21.11
C GLY A 47 11.54 9.46 -20.00
N VAL A 48 12.48 10.14 -19.32
CA VAL A 48 12.16 11.15 -18.31
C VAL A 48 11.87 12.50 -18.98
N MET A 49 10.74 13.11 -18.59
CA MET A 49 10.24 14.36 -19.18
C MET A 49 10.22 15.48 -18.14
N VAL A 50 10.57 16.69 -18.57
CA VAL A 50 10.60 17.89 -17.73
C VAL A 50 9.95 19.06 -18.46
N ALA A 51 9.10 19.81 -17.76
CA ALA A 51 8.56 21.08 -18.25
C ALA A 51 9.53 22.23 -17.94
N GLY A 52 9.78 23.09 -18.92
CA GLY A 52 10.61 24.27 -18.73
C GLY A 52 9.90 25.36 -17.95
N ARG A 53 10.63 25.97 -17.01
CA ARG A 53 10.08 26.89 -15.98
C ARG A 53 10.69 28.29 -16.00
N GLY A 54 11.68 28.55 -16.87
CA GLY A 54 12.44 29.80 -16.90
C GLY A 54 13.30 30.04 -15.66
N ALA A 55 13.51 29.01 -14.84
CA ALA A 55 14.30 29.02 -13.62
C ALA A 55 15.05 27.70 -13.49
N ASP A 56 16.09 27.70 -12.66
CA ASP A 56 16.87 26.51 -12.36
C ASP A 56 16.00 25.47 -11.63
N PHE A 57 16.15 24.21 -12.00
CA PHE A 57 15.58 23.08 -11.28
C PHE A 57 16.62 21.97 -11.15
N THR A 58 16.35 21.03 -10.25
CA THR A 58 17.15 19.82 -10.04
C THR A 58 16.30 18.58 -10.29
N LEU A 59 16.87 17.60 -10.98
CA LEU A 59 16.25 16.31 -11.28
C LEU A 59 17.23 15.18 -10.92
N ARG A 60 16.79 14.21 -10.14
CA ARG A 60 17.57 13.03 -9.78
C ARG A 60 17.29 11.87 -10.74
N MET A 61 18.34 11.19 -11.21
CA MET A 61 18.28 10.11 -12.20
C MET A 61 18.65 8.75 -11.59
N ASP A 62 17.80 8.21 -10.72
CA ASP A 62 18.06 6.93 -10.04
C ASP A 62 18.25 5.76 -10.99
N GLY A 63 19.29 4.94 -10.74
CA GLY A 63 19.62 3.76 -11.55
C GLY A 63 20.39 4.06 -12.85
N TRP A 64 20.63 5.34 -13.18
CA TRP A 64 21.38 5.74 -14.37
C TRP A 64 22.88 5.93 -14.08
N PRO A 65 23.77 5.67 -15.06
CA PRO A 65 25.22 5.70 -14.83
C PRO A 65 25.76 7.11 -14.57
N ASP A 66 26.60 7.25 -13.55
CA ASP A 66 27.20 8.53 -13.11
C ASP A 66 28.32 9.06 -14.04
N GLY A 67 28.96 8.16 -14.79
CA GLY A 67 29.98 8.50 -15.79
C GLY A 67 29.44 8.92 -17.16
N ALA A 68 28.12 9.03 -17.32
CA ALA A 68 27.51 9.46 -18.58
C ALA A 68 27.34 10.98 -18.67
N SER A 69 27.29 11.50 -19.90
CA SER A 69 26.86 12.87 -20.15
C SER A 69 25.34 12.92 -20.26
N TYR A 70 24.73 13.97 -19.71
CA TYR A 70 23.30 14.20 -19.74
C TYR A 70 22.97 15.54 -20.38
N ARG A 71 21.85 15.60 -21.10
CA ARG A 71 21.29 16.86 -21.61
C ARG A 71 19.79 16.83 -21.55
N PHE A 72 19.21 18.02 -21.54
CA PHE A 72 17.80 18.24 -21.81
C PHE A 72 17.68 18.50 -23.31
N GLN A 73 17.02 17.60 -24.03
CA GLN A 73 16.67 17.79 -25.44
C GLN A 73 15.23 18.27 -25.53
N ARG A 74 15.01 19.42 -26.17
CA ARG A 74 13.65 19.92 -26.39
C ARG A 74 12.93 18.91 -27.28
N VAL A 75 11.70 18.59 -26.88
CA VAL A 75 10.88 17.52 -27.47
C VAL A 75 10.65 17.74 -28.97
N ASP A 76 10.62 18.98 -29.44
CA ASP A 76 10.51 19.33 -30.87
C ASP A 76 11.84 19.22 -31.65
N GLY A 77 12.92 18.78 -31.01
CA GLY A 77 14.27 18.69 -31.60
C GLY A 77 15.02 20.01 -31.69
N GLY A 78 14.39 21.15 -31.37
CA GLY A 78 14.90 22.47 -31.76
C GLY A 78 15.98 23.09 -30.87
N LEU A 79 16.18 22.56 -29.66
CA LEU A 79 17.19 23.06 -28.73
C LEU A 79 17.68 21.94 -27.81
N SER A 80 18.98 21.93 -27.50
CA SER A 80 19.55 21.05 -26.47
C SER A 80 20.26 21.90 -25.43
N VAL A 81 20.00 21.63 -24.15
CA VAL A 81 20.61 22.31 -23.01
C VAL A 81 21.44 21.27 -22.26
N PRO A 82 22.78 21.41 -22.18
CA PRO A 82 23.61 20.54 -21.36
C PRO A 82 23.12 20.55 -19.90
N ALA A 83 23.02 19.38 -19.28
CA ALA A 83 22.70 19.31 -17.87
C ALA A 83 23.98 19.49 -17.05
N THR A 84 23.95 20.34 -16.03
CA THR A 84 25.00 20.33 -15.00
C THR A 84 24.79 19.08 -14.14
N VAL A 85 25.74 18.16 -14.21
CA VAL A 85 25.69 16.88 -13.50
C VAL A 85 26.48 17.02 -12.20
N ALA A 86 25.79 16.98 -11.07
CA ALA A 86 26.42 16.72 -9.78
C ALA A 86 26.36 15.21 -9.50
N ALA A 87 27.47 14.63 -9.05
CA ALA A 87 27.50 13.26 -8.56
C ALA A 87 27.24 13.28 -7.06
N GLY A 88 26.07 12.78 -6.65
CA GLY A 88 25.78 12.48 -5.26
C GLY A 88 25.92 10.99 -5.00
N TRP A 89 26.44 10.62 -3.83
CA TRP A 89 26.32 9.25 -3.34
C TRP A 89 24.91 9.07 -2.81
N HIS A 90 24.14 8.21 -3.48
CA HIS A 90 22.78 7.95 -3.12
C HIS A 90 22.54 6.45 -3.05
N LEU A 91 21.57 6.06 -2.24
CA LEU A 91 21.08 4.72 -2.24
C LEU A 91 20.33 4.50 -3.57
N ALA A 92 20.89 3.67 -4.46
CA ALA A 92 20.42 3.45 -5.81
C ALA A 92 19.98 1.98 -5.96
N GLY A 93 18.81 1.79 -6.56
CA GLY A 93 18.29 0.49 -6.91
C GLY A 93 18.68 0.10 -8.34
N ARG A 94 19.05 -1.15 -8.58
CA ARG A 94 19.17 -1.75 -9.91
C ARG A 94 18.14 -2.87 -10.09
N VAL A 95 17.67 -3.05 -11.33
CA VAL A 95 16.87 -4.20 -11.76
C VAL A 95 17.77 -5.07 -12.64
N THR A 96 18.29 -6.16 -12.09
CA THR A 96 19.13 -7.14 -12.80
C THR A 96 18.32 -8.31 -13.34
N ASP A 97 17.21 -8.63 -12.70
CA ASP A 97 16.29 -9.70 -13.05
C ASP A 97 14.84 -9.27 -12.76
N PRO A 98 13.98 -9.14 -13.78
CA PRO A 98 12.60 -8.69 -13.61
C PRO A 98 11.70 -9.68 -12.85
N VAL A 99 12.16 -10.91 -12.60
CA VAL A 99 11.42 -11.92 -11.83
C VAL A 99 11.75 -11.86 -10.33
N ARG A 100 12.84 -11.19 -9.95
CA ARG A 100 13.24 -11.07 -8.54
C ARG A 100 12.41 -10.02 -7.81
N PRO A 101 12.04 -10.28 -6.55
CA PRO A 101 11.30 -9.31 -5.74
C PRO A 101 12.16 -8.06 -5.47
N PRO A 102 11.55 -6.87 -5.41
CA PRO A 102 12.25 -5.63 -5.10
C PRO A 102 12.85 -5.66 -3.68
N VAL A 103 14.01 -5.04 -3.51
CA VAL A 103 14.70 -4.89 -2.24
C VAL A 103 13.96 -3.86 -1.38
N LEU A 104 13.65 -4.30 -0.17
CA LEU A 104 13.07 -3.49 0.87
C LEU A 104 14.18 -2.83 1.69
N ILE A 105 14.21 -1.50 1.77
CA ILE A 105 15.15 -0.78 2.64
C ILE A 105 14.46 -0.50 3.96
N GLN A 106 15.08 -0.92 5.06
CA GLN A 106 14.64 -0.60 6.41
C GLN A 106 15.81 -0.12 7.26
N ASP A 107 15.61 0.98 7.98
CA ASP A 107 16.52 1.41 9.03
C ASP A 107 16.21 0.62 10.31
N SER A 108 17.21 -0.06 10.87
CA SER A 108 17.12 -0.70 12.19
C SER A 108 18.04 0.00 13.19
N GLU A 109 17.49 0.38 14.34
CA GLU A 109 18.18 1.12 15.40
C GLU A 109 19.11 0.23 16.28
N ASN A 110 19.24 -1.07 16.01
CA ASN A 110 19.94 -2.00 16.93
C ASN A 110 21.06 -2.84 16.30
N LEU A 111 22.07 -2.16 15.74
CA LEU A 111 23.30 -2.78 15.22
C LEU A 111 24.29 -3.22 16.32
N GLY A 112 24.09 -2.80 17.58
CA GLY A 112 25.04 -3.03 18.68
C GLY A 112 25.10 -4.46 19.24
N THR A 113 24.12 -5.32 18.93
CA THR A 113 24.03 -6.69 19.46
C THR A 113 24.49 -7.77 18.47
N TRP A 114 25.03 -7.37 17.32
CA TRP A 114 25.35 -8.29 16.23
C TRP A 114 26.86 -8.57 16.17
N SER A 115 27.24 -9.85 16.28
CA SER A 115 28.63 -10.28 16.06
C SER A 115 28.86 -10.55 14.56
N PRO A 116 29.91 -9.98 13.94
CA PRO A 116 30.23 -10.28 12.56
C PRO A 116 30.60 -11.75 12.39
N ARG A 117 30.05 -12.42 11.38
CA ARG A 117 30.66 -13.65 10.83
C ARG A 117 31.37 -13.29 9.54
N GLN A 118 32.69 -13.48 9.51
CA GLN A 118 33.46 -13.41 8.27
C GLN A 118 33.14 -14.66 7.45
N LEU A 119 32.53 -14.46 6.28
CA LEU A 119 32.49 -15.48 5.25
C LEU A 119 33.69 -15.26 4.33
N VAL A 120 34.63 -16.19 4.38
CA VAL A 120 35.76 -16.26 3.45
C VAL A 120 35.29 -17.10 2.27
N PHE A 121 35.14 -16.47 1.11
CA PHE A 121 34.95 -17.21 -0.15
C PHE A 121 36.33 -17.48 -0.76
N PRO A 122 36.63 -18.71 -1.17
CA PRO A 122 37.78 -18.96 -2.02
C PRO A 122 37.51 -18.33 -3.40
N ASP A 123 38.55 -17.77 -4.02
CA ASP A 123 38.51 -17.55 -5.47
C ASP A 123 38.59 -18.90 -6.21
N LEU A 124 38.48 -18.85 -7.53
CA LEU A 124 38.46 -20.03 -8.41
C LEU A 124 39.71 -20.91 -8.29
N ASP A 125 40.79 -20.43 -7.65
CA ASP A 125 42.07 -21.13 -7.50
C ASP A 125 42.38 -21.54 -6.04
N ARG A 126 41.42 -21.41 -5.11
CA ARG A 126 41.53 -21.83 -3.69
C ARG A 126 42.70 -21.20 -2.92
N SER A 127 43.21 -20.05 -3.34
CA SER A 127 44.23 -19.33 -2.56
C SER A 127 43.56 -18.34 -1.61
N PHE A 128 43.94 -18.36 -0.33
CA PHE A 128 43.45 -17.40 0.65
C PHE A 128 44.20 -16.08 0.48
N VAL A 129 43.60 -15.14 -0.24
CA VAL A 129 44.08 -13.76 -0.21
C VAL A 129 43.84 -13.20 1.19
N ARG A 130 44.96 -12.82 1.82
CA ARG A 130 45.11 -12.13 3.10
C ARG A 130 43.87 -11.28 3.45
N GLY A 131 43.29 -11.53 4.63
CA GLY A 131 42.13 -10.79 5.13
C GLY A 131 42.37 -9.28 5.04
N LEU A 132 41.43 -8.56 4.41
CA LEU A 132 41.41 -7.11 4.46
C LEU A 132 41.49 -6.69 5.93
N ASP A 133 42.56 -5.96 6.27
CA ASP A 133 42.71 -5.35 7.58
C ASP A 133 41.42 -4.65 7.97
N SER A 134 41.04 -4.83 9.24
CA SER A 134 39.78 -4.35 9.78
C SER A 134 39.57 -2.88 9.43
N LEU A 135 38.72 -2.60 8.44
CA LEU A 135 38.22 -1.25 8.21
C LEU A 135 37.53 -0.81 9.52
N THR A 136 38.17 0.13 10.20
CA THR A 136 37.66 0.83 11.37
C THR A 136 36.69 1.90 10.89
N GLY A 137 35.41 1.63 11.06
CA GLY A 137 34.31 2.52 10.69
C GLY A 137 32.95 1.84 10.87
N PRO A 138 31.83 2.60 10.94
CA PRO A 138 30.50 2.05 11.11
C PRO A 138 30.13 1.15 9.91
N ARG A 139 29.68 -0.08 10.17
CA ARG A 139 29.28 -1.06 9.15
C ARG A 139 27.76 -1.16 9.08
N GLY A 140 27.21 -1.17 7.86
CA GLY A 140 25.82 -1.53 7.57
C GLY A 140 25.74 -2.95 6.97
N PHE A 141 24.71 -3.71 7.31
CA PHE A 141 24.47 -5.07 6.82
C PHE A 141 23.13 -5.16 6.09
N PHE A 142 22.98 -6.11 5.15
CA PHE A 142 21.72 -6.40 4.46
C PHE A 142 21.35 -7.89 4.62
N ARG A 143 20.04 -8.19 4.71
CA ARG A 143 19.48 -9.55 4.69
C ARG A 143 18.25 -9.59 3.79
N SER A 144 17.96 -10.73 3.16
CA SER A 144 16.62 -11.01 2.64
C SER A 144 15.67 -11.20 3.81
N ALA A 145 14.54 -10.48 3.80
CA ALA A 145 13.51 -10.57 4.81
C ALA A 145 12.47 -11.64 4.42
N PRO A 146 11.93 -12.41 5.37
CA PRO A 146 10.75 -13.23 5.13
C PRO A 146 9.55 -12.34 4.71
N VAL A 147 8.64 -12.90 3.90
CA VAL A 147 7.45 -12.20 3.39
C VAL A 147 6.70 -11.50 4.54
N ALA A 148 6.62 -10.18 4.44
CA ALA A 148 6.00 -9.31 5.44
C ALA A 148 4.58 -9.77 5.82
N ALA A 149 4.18 -9.54 7.06
CA ALA A 149 2.77 -9.69 7.44
C ALA A 149 1.95 -8.66 6.68
N GLY A 150 0.98 -9.17 5.93
CA GLY A 150 -0.04 -8.39 5.25
C GLY A 150 0.44 -7.87 3.92
N VAL A 151 -0.01 -8.50 2.83
CA VAL A 151 0.02 -7.84 1.52
C VAL A 151 -0.85 -6.59 1.63
N VAL A 152 -0.32 -5.45 1.18
CA VAL A 152 -1.15 -4.25 1.02
C VAL A 152 -2.26 -4.62 0.04
N ARG A 153 -3.49 -4.63 0.52
CA ARG A 153 -4.67 -5.00 -0.26
C ARG A 153 -5.51 -3.79 -0.54
N GLU A 154 -6.13 -3.77 -1.71
CA GLU A 154 -7.15 -2.79 -2.04
C GLU A 154 -8.46 -3.15 -1.37
N ILE A 155 -9.13 -2.14 -0.86
CA ILE A 155 -10.38 -2.29 -0.14
C ILE A 155 -11.40 -1.27 -0.62
N SER A 156 -12.66 -1.66 -0.53
CA SER A 156 -13.78 -0.73 -0.47
C SER A 156 -14.23 -0.62 0.99
N ALA A 157 -14.62 0.58 1.39
CA ALA A 157 -15.16 0.80 2.72
C ALA A 157 -16.45 1.60 2.70
N THR A 158 -17.41 1.18 3.51
CA THR A 158 -18.62 1.93 3.89
C THR A 158 -18.53 2.34 5.34
N THR A 159 -19.60 2.94 5.84
CA THR A 159 -19.79 3.10 7.27
C THR A 159 -21.13 2.52 7.71
N TYR A 160 -21.15 2.07 8.95
CA TYR A 160 -22.37 1.67 9.63
C TYR A 160 -22.41 2.27 11.04
N THR A 161 -23.63 2.47 11.52
CA THR A 161 -23.89 2.85 12.90
C THR A 161 -23.81 1.63 13.79
N SER A 162 -22.74 1.56 14.58
CA SER A 162 -22.71 0.78 15.81
C SER A 162 -22.59 1.75 16.99
N ALA A 163 -23.26 1.42 18.08
CA ALA A 163 -23.18 2.18 19.33
C ALA A 163 -22.50 1.32 20.40
N PRO A 164 -21.80 1.94 21.37
CA PRO A 164 -21.36 1.24 22.57
C PRO A 164 -22.54 0.46 23.18
N PRO A 165 -22.32 -0.79 23.63
CA PRO A 165 -21.02 -1.43 23.88
C PRO A 165 -20.39 -2.15 22.67
N TYR A 166 -20.84 -1.88 21.44
CA TYR A 166 -20.31 -2.48 20.20
C TYR A 166 -20.34 -4.01 20.21
N ASN A 167 -21.52 -4.61 20.46
CA ASN A 167 -21.67 -6.05 20.68
C ASN A 167 -20.93 -6.90 19.64
N GLY A 168 -21.14 -6.60 18.35
CA GLY A 168 -20.45 -7.21 17.20
C GLY A 168 -20.51 -8.74 17.12
N GLU A 169 -20.17 -9.31 15.98
CA GLU A 169 -19.98 -10.76 15.87
C GLU A 169 -18.71 -11.26 16.59
N ALA A 170 -17.85 -10.39 17.11
CA ALA A 170 -16.70 -10.77 17.94
C ALA A 170 -17.04 -10.96 19.43
N GLY A 171 -18.27 -10.63 19.85
CA GLY A 171 -18.73 -10.91 21.21
C GLY A 171 -18.10 -10.05 22.32
N TYR A 172 -17.57 -8.87 21.97
CA TYR A 172 -16.85 -8.00 22.91
C TYR A 172 -17.76 -7.11 23.77
N GLY A 173 -19.06 -7.04 23.49
CA GLY A 173 -20.02 -6.23 24.25
C GLY A 173 -19.94 -6.38 25.77
N PRO A 174 -19.98 -7.61 26.34
CA PRO A 174 -19.88 -7.83 27.79
C PRO A 174 -18.57 -7.36 28.44
N ILE A 175 -17.53 -7.13 27.64
CA ILE A 175 -16.20 -6.70 28.08
C ILE A 175 -15.82 -5.31 27.58
N TYR A 176 -16.78 -4.53 27.04
CA TYR A 176 -16.54 -3.19 26.50
C TYR A 176 -15.71 -2.29 27.42
N ALA A 177 -16.00 -2.29 28.74
CA ALA A 177 -15.29 -1.47 29.71
C ALA A 177 -13.79 -1.80 29.81
N ASP A 178 -13.41 -3.05 29.52
CA ASP A 178 -12.05 -3.57 29.59
C ASP A 178 -11.32 -3.54 28.24
N MET A 179 -12.03 -3.18 27.16
CA MET A 179 -11.48 -3.12 25.81
C MET A 179 -10.48 -1.96 25.63
N PRO A 180 -9.49 -2.10 24.74
CA PRO A 180 -8.50 -1.07 24.47
C PRO A 180 -9.14 0.22 23.95
N GLN A 181 -8.44 1.34 24.12
CA GLN A 181 -8.98 2.67 23.82
C GLN A 181 -9.43 2.81 22.36
N ILE A 182 -8.69 2.25 21.41
CA ILE A 182 -9.07 2.21 19.97
C ILE A 182 -10.50 1.67 19.76
N TYR A 183 -10.89 0.62 20.50
CA TYR A 183 -12.21 0.03 20.40
C TYR A 183 -13.29 0.92 21.04
N LYS A 184 -13.01 1.47 22.22
CA LYS A 184 -13.92 2.38 22.94
C LYS A 184 -14.16 3.70 22.21
N ASP A 185 -13.16 4.17 21.45
CA ASP A 185 -13.26 5.35 20.60
C ASP A 185 -14.03 5.09 19.29
N GLY A 186 -14.54 3.87 19.08
CA GLY A 186 -15.30 3.50 17.89
C GLY A 186 -14.45 3.31 16.64
N TYR A 187 -13.13 3.16 16.77
CA TYR A 187 -12.23 2.76 15.69
C TYR A 187 -12.32 1.26 15.43
N VAL A 188 -13.52 0.86 15.03
CA VAL A 188 -13.91 -0.52 14.82
C VAL A 188 -14.37 -0.74 13.38
N SER A 189 -14.34 -1.98 12.93
CA SER A 189 -14.80 -2.37 11.59
C SER A 189 -15.44 -3.74 11.59
N ALA A 190 -16.44 -3.92 10.73
CA ALA A 190 -16.88 -5.21 10.27
C ALA A 190 -16.11 -5.60 9.00
N LEU A 191 -15.72 -6.88 8.86
CA LEU A 191 -15.17 -7.42 7.62
C LEU A 191 -16.23 -8.23 6.89
N HIS A 192 -16.13 -8.35 5.56
CA HIS A 192 -16.93 -9.35 4.87
C HIS A 192 -16.74 -10.74 5.48
N THR A 193 -17.80 -11.54 5.57
CA THR A 193 -17.79 -12.82 6.28
C THR A 193 -16.67 -13.77 5.86
N THR A 194 -16.28 -13.80 4.58
CA THR A 194 -15.14 -14.60 4.10
C THR A 194 -13.82 -14.15 4.73
N ASP A 195 -13.60 -12.84 4.87
CA ASP A 195 -12.39 -12.27 5.46
C ASP A 195 -12.43 -12.34 6.99
N TYR A 196 -13.61 -12.14 7.57
CA TYR A 196 -13.85 -12.29 9.01
C TYR A 196 -13.55 -13.73 9.47
N ASN A 197 -13.99 -14.71 8.68
CA ASN A 197 -13.71 -16.14 8.86
C ASN A 197 -12.39 -16.55 8.21
N ARG A 198 -11.31 -15.83 8.55
CA ARG A 198 -9.97 -15.96 7.97
C ARG A 198 -9.54 -17.42 7.83
N GLY A 199 -9.25 -17.86 6.59
CA GLY A 199 -8.76 -19.21 6.32
C GLY A 199 -9.76 -20.32 6.67
N GLY A 200 -11.06 -20.01 6.71
CA GLY A 200 -12.11 -20.92 7.15
C GLY A 200 -12.30 -20.99 8.67
N LEU A 201 -11.49 -20.28 9.46
CA LEU A 201 -11.64 -20.22 10.91
C LEU A 201 -12.75 -19.23 11.28
N SER A 202 -13.84 -19.71 11.88
CA SER A 202 -14.96 -18.86 12.34
C SER A 202 -14.46 -17.73 13.23
N ALA A 203 -14.77 -16.46 12.92
CA ALA A 203 -14.27 -15.29 13.66
C ALA A 203 -12.73 -15.25 13.81
N GLY A 204 -12.00 -15.79 12.82
CA GLY A 204 -10.54 -15.85 12.81
C GLY A 204 -9.84 -14.49 12.76
N ALA A 205 -10.56 -13.44 12.34
CA ALA A 205 -10.07 -12.05 12.33
C ALA A 205 -10.51 -11.21 13.53
N ALA A 206 -11.29 -11.76 14.47
CA ALA A 206 -11.77 -11.00 15.63
C ALA A 206 -10.60 -10.44 16.46
N GLY A 207 -10.66 -9.15 16.78
CA GLY A 207 -9.62 -8.42 17.51
C GLY A 207 -8.35 -8.10 16.72
N GLU A 208 -8.24 -8.52 15.45
CA GLU A 208 -7.15 -8.09 14.59
C GLU A 208 -7.26 -6.59 14.28
N CYS A 209 -6.12 -5.94 14.00
CA CYS A 209 -6.09 -4.54 13.62
C CYS A 209 -5.55 -4.36 12.21
N TYR A 210 -6.19 -3.47 11.46
CA TYR A 210 -5.77 -3.09 10.13
C TYR A 210 -5.48 -1.59 10.09
N GLU A 211 -4.37 -1.22 9.46
CA GLU A 211 -4.11 0.16 9.08
C GLU A 211 -4.66 0.39 7.67
N LEU A 212 -5.53 1.39 7.55
CA LEU A 212 -6.21 1.78 6.32
C LEU A 212 -5.70 3.15 5.89
N VAL A 213 -5.47 3.30 4.59
CA VAL A 213 -5.03 4.57 3.98
C VAL A 213 -5.93 4.89 2.79
N SER A 214 -6.53 6.08 2.83
CA SER A 214 -7.27 6.65 1.72
C SER A 214 -6.60 7.93 1.24
N ALA A 215 -7.18 8.56 0.23
CA ALA A 215 -6.77 9.88 -0.22
C ALA A 215 -6.82 10.95 0.89
N TYR A 216 -7.67 10.80 1.91
CA TYR A 216 -7.94 11.83 2.91
C TYR A 216 -7.19 11.64 4.23
N GLY A 217 -6.69 10.45 4.49
CA GLY A 217 -5.99 10.18 5.72
C GLY A 217 -5.66 8.72 5.93
N ARG A 218 -5.16 8.46 7.13
CA ARG A 218 -4.77 7.13 7.59
C ARG A 218 -5.33 6.91 8.97
N THR A 219 -5.81 5.70 9.21
CA THR A 219 -6.29 5.29 10.53
C THR A 219 -6.03 3.80 10.76
N THR A 220 -6.09 3.38 12.02
CA THR A 220 -6.15 1.96 12.39
C THR A 220 -7.56 1.62 12.85
N VAL A 221 -8.03 0.42 12.54
CA VAL A 221 -9.31 -0.10 13.03
C VAL A 221 -9.13 -1.49 13.62
N MET A 222 -9.92 -1.79 14.65
CA MET A 222 -10.04 -3.13 15.22
C MET A 222 -11.23 -3.86 14.62
N ILE A 223 -11.02 -5.10 14.19
CA ILE A 223 -12.10 -5.94 13.68
C ILE A 223 -12.91 -6.48 14.86
N HIS A 224 -14.21 -6.20 14.85
CA HIS A 224 -15.11 -6.65 15.92
C HIS A 224 -16.41 -7.26 15.41
N ASP A 225 -16.63 -7.23 14.10
CA ASP A 225 -17.92 -7.59 13.53
C ASP A 225 -17.75 -8.20 12.14
N SER A 226 -18.85 -8.75 11.63
CA SER A 226 -18.95 -9.34 10.31
C SER A 226 -19.98 -8.57 9.50
N ALA A 227 -19.71 -8.35 8.22
CA ALA A 227 -20.62 -7.79 7.25
C ALA A 227 -20.98 -8.87 6.23
N PRO A 228 -22.08 -9.62 6.41
CA PRO A 228 -22.46 -10.72 5.52
C PRO A 228 -22.73 -10.31 4.08
N SER A 229 -23.06 -9.05 3.87
CA SER A 229 -23.26 -8.46 2.56
C SER A 229 -22.32 -7.30 2.34
N ALA A 230 -21.85 -7.15 1.11
CA ALA A 230 -21.14 -5.96 0.66
C ALA A 230 -21.90 -5.32 -0.52
N PRO A 231 -21.82 -3.99 -0.70
CA PRO A 231 -22.40 -3.33 -1.85
C PRO A 231 -21.87 -3.91 -3.16
N ALA A 232 -22.72 -3.91 -4.19
CA ALA A 232 -22.31 -4.29 -5.54
C ALA A 232 -21.09 -3.46 -5.97
N GLY A 233 -20.18 -4.09 -6.72
CA GLY A 233 -18.95 -3.44 -7.17
C GLY A 233 -17.79 -3.48 -6.18
N THR A 234 -17.99 -3.85 -4.91
CA THR A 234 -16.89 -3.91 -3.94
C THR A 234 -16.10 -5.22 -4.06
N ILE A 235 -16.62 -6.31 -3.50
CA ILE A 235 -16.01 -7.64 -3.54
C ILE A 235 -16.02 -8.21 -4.96
N SER A 236 -17.08 -7.94 -5.74
CA SER A 236 -17.17 -8.38 -7.14
C SER A 236 -16.08 -7.77 -8.04
N ALA A 237 -15.49 -6.64 -7.64
CA ALA A 237 -14.32 -6.05 -8.29
C ALA A 237 -12.98 -6.69 -7.85
N GLY A 238 -13.00 -7.63 -6.90
CA GLY A 238 -11.81 -8.29 -6.35
C GLY A 238 -11.17 -7.57 -5.17
N ARG A 239 -11.86 -6.60 -4.55
CA ARG A 239 -11.37 -5.83 -3.40
C ARG A 239 -11.81 -6.47 -2.08
N GLY A 240 -11.06 -6.23 -1.01
CA GLY A 240 -11.57 -6.47 0.34
C GLY A 240 -12.71 -5.50 0.68
N TYR A 241 -13.54 -5.85 1.65
CA TYR A 241 -14.63 -4.97 2.11
C TYR A 241 -14.59 -4.76 3.62
N PHE A 242 -14.68 -3.49 4.01
CA PHE A 242 -14.68 -3.02 5.40
C PHE A 242 -15.92 -2.16 5.64
N ASP A 243 -16.77 -2.55 6.58
CA ASP A 243 -17.84 -1.67 7.05
C ASP A 243 -17.36 -0.96 8.31
N LEU A 244 -17.07 0.33 8.22
CA LEU A 244 -16.34 1.07 9.24
C LEU A 244 -17.26 1.72 10.26
N GLY A 245 -16.81 1.78 11.51
CA GLY A 245 -17.38 2.73 12.48
C GLY A 245 -17.29 4.17 11.98
N ALA A 246 -18.16 5.03 12.49
CA ALA A 246 -18.25 6.43 12.03
C ALA A 246 -16.92 7.21 12.17
N ALA A 247 -16.19 7.00 13.27
CA ALA A 247 -14.92 7.68 13.54
C ALA A 247 -13.83 7.38 12.48
N PRO A 248 -13.47 6.11 12.21
CA PRO A 248 -12.49 5.80 11.17
C PRO A 248 -12.98 6.14 9.76
N PHE A 249 -14.28 5.99 9.47
CA PHE A 249 -14.81 6.42 8.17
C PHE A 249 -14.62 7.91 7.95
N ASN A 250 -14.94 8.75 8.95
CA ASN A 250 -14.79 10.20 8.87
C ASN A 250 -13.35 10.64 8.59
N VAL A 251 -12.36 9.95 9.17
CA VAL A 251 -10.93 10.17 8.87
C VAL A 251 -10.63 9.84 7.41
N LEU A 252 -11.08 8.67 6.94
CA LEU A 252 -10.77 8.17 5.60
C LEU A 252 -11.59 8.86 4.51
N SER A 253 -12.71 9.50 4.82
CA SER A 253 -13.60 10.17 3.87
C SER A 253 -13.38 11.69 3.82
N GLY A 254 -12.49 12.23 4.66
CA GLY A 254 -12.23 13.66 4.76
C GLY A 254 -13.43 14.46 5.30
N GLY A 255 -14.21 13.87 6.21
CA GLY A 255 -15.38 14.53 6.81
C GLY A 255 -16.73 14.15 6.21
N ASN A 256 -16.78 13.28 5.19
CA ASN A 256 -18.05 12.85 4.60
C ASN A 256 -18.66 11.73 5.46
N PRO A 257 -19.88 11.90 6.01
CA PRO A 257 -20.47 10.92 6.93
C PRO A 257 -21.09 9.70 6.25
N SER A 258 -21.08 9.61 4.92
CA SER A 258 -21.76 8.54 4.19
C SER A 258 -21.09 8.21 2.85
N GLY A 259 -21.49 7.07 2.27
CA GLY A 259 -21.07 6.64 0.95
C GLY A 259 -20.10 5.46 0.99
N ILE A 260 -19.44 5.24 -0.14
CA ILE A 260 -18.41 4.22 -0.31
C ILE A 260 -17.12 4.95 -0.66
N LEU A 261 -16.02 4.53 -0.06
CA LEU A 261 -14.69 5.00 -0.39
C LEU A 261 -13.77 3.84 -0.74
N THR A 262 -12.67 4.16 -1.39
CA THR A 262 -11.62 3.22 -1.73
C THR A 262 -10.37 3.55 -0.94
N ALA A 263 -9.70 2.50 -0.47
CA ALA A 263 -8.54 2.61 0.38
C ALA A 263 -7.63 1.41 0.16
N THR A 264 -6.45 1.47 0.73
CA THR A 264 -5.56 0.32 0.87
C THR A 264 -5.46 -0.05 2.35
N ALA A 265 -5.29 -1.34 2.63
CA ALA A 265 -5.19 -1.84 3.99
C ALA A 265 -4.01 -2.80 4.15
N ARG A 266 -3.38 -2.77 5.32
CA ARG A 266 -2.45 -3.80 5.76
C ARG A 266 -2.80 -4.24 7.18
N LEU A 267 -2.45 -5.47 7.52
CA LEU A 267 -2.54 -5.97 8.89
C LEU A 267 -1.44 -5.31 9.73
N VAL A 268 -1.77 -4.85 10.94
CA VAL A 268 -0.82 -4.21 11.87
C VAL A 268 -0.99 -4.74 13.29
N PRO A 269 0.03 -4.63 14.16
CA PRO A 269 -0.15 -4.93 15.57
C PRO A 269 -1.22 -4.03 16.17
N ALA A 270 -2.14 -4.61 16.94
CA ALA A 270 -3.16 -3.84 17.63
C ALA A 270 -2.52 -2.90 18.66
N PRO A 271 -2.89 -1.60 18.71
CA PRO A 271 -2.33 -0.64 19.65
C PRO A 271 -2.97 -0.81 21.04
N VAL A 272 -2.63 -1.92 21.70
CA VAL A 272 -3.14 -2.30 23.01
C VAL A 272 -2.11 -2.03 24.11
N THR A 273 -2.58 -1.76 25.32
CA THR A 273 -1.73 -1.62 26.52
C THR A 273 -1.97 -2.78 27.48
N GLY A 274 -0.89 -3.31 28.05
CA GLY A 274 -0.95 -4.45 28.97
C GLY A 274 -0.98 -5.81 28.27
N ASN A 275 -1.22 -6.86 29.06
CA ASN A 275 -1.09 -8.24 28.64
C ASN A 275 -2.36 -8.78 27.97
N VAL A 276 -2.24 -9.94 27.30
CA VAL A 276 -3.38 -10.68 26.76
C VAL A 276 -4.36 -11.00 27.89
N LYS A 277 -5.65 -10.86 27.64
CA LYS A 277 -6.71 -11.17 28.62
C LYS A 277 -7.69 -12.19 28.05
N LEU A 278 -8.36 -12.90 28.95
CA LEU A 278 -9.43 -13.84 28.65
C LEU A 278 -10.65 -13.46 29.47
N PHE A 279 -11.82 -13.52 28.84
CA PHE A 279 -13.11 -13.39 29.50
C PHE A 279 -13.77 -14.75 29.58
N VAL A 280 -14.16 -15.16 30.79
CA VAL A 280 -14.91 -16.39 31.02
C VAL A 280 -16.38 -16.12 30.71
N ALA A 281 -16.87 -16.71 29.62
CA ALA A 281 -18.26 -16.55 29.21
C ALA A 281 -19.21 -17.20 30.24
N PRO A 282 -20.39 -16.59 30.48
CA PRO A 282 -21.40 -17.17 31.38
C PRO A 282 -21.77 -18.61 31.05
N GLY A 283 -22.06 -19.39 32.08
CA GLY A 283 -22.38 -20.83 31.94
C GLY A 283 -21.14 -21.72 31.80
N SER A 284 -19.94 -21.19 32.10
CA SER A 284 -18.74 -22.02 32.18
C SER A 284 -18.75 -22.88 33.45
N SER A 285 -18.32 -24.13 33.34
CA SER A 285 -18.32 -25.16 34.37
C SER A 285 -17.23 -26.19 34.09
N ILE A 286 -17.14 -27.24 34.91
CA ILE A 286 -16.21 -28.35 34.66
C ILE A 286 -16.55 -29.19 33.42
N TYR A 287 -17.79 -29.08 32.91
CA TYR A 287 -18.27 -29.79 31.71
C TYR A 287 -18.11 -28.97 30.43
N TYR A 288 -18.11 -27.65 30.55
CA TYR A 288 -18.09 -26.73 29.43
C TYR A 288 -17.37 -25.45 29.84
N MET A 289 -16.37 -25.00 29.09
CA MET A 289 -15.75 -23.69 29.30
C MET A 289 -15.72 -22.92 28.00
N ALA A 290 -16.13 -21.65 28.03
CA ALA A 290 -15.98 -20.74 26.91
C ALA A 290 -15.15 -19.53 27.29
N LEU A 291 -14.13 -19.24 26.49
CA LEU A 291 -13.20 -18.13 26.69
C LEU A 291 -13.23 -17.19 25.49
N ILE A 292 -13.29 -15.89 25.74
CA ILE A 292 -13.15 -14.85 24.71
C ILE A 292 -11.81 -14.14 24.95
N PRO A 293 -10.81 -14.30 24.07
CA PRO A 293 -9.58 -13.55 24.18
C PRO A 293 -9.79 -12.09 23.78
N PHE A 294 -9.12 -11.19 24.48
CA PHE A 294 -9.13 -9.76 24.19
C PHE A 294 -7.82 -9.11 24.64
N ASN A 295 -7.65 -7.82 24.31
CA ASN A 295 -6.43 -7.06 24.61
C ASN A 295 -5.14 -7.72 24.08
N HIS A 296 -5.17 -8.27 22.87
CA HIS A 296 -4.05 -8.96 22.24
C HIS A 296 -3.49 -8.15 21.07
N ARG A 297 -2.16 -8.11 20.95
CA ARG A 297 -1.46 -7.35 19.90
C ARG A 297 -1.50 -8.03 18.53
N ALA A 298 -1.63 -9.36 18.51
CA ALA A 298 -1.75 -10.18 17.31
C ALA A 298 -3.05 -10.98 17.34
N GLY A 299 -3.63 -11.31 16.18
CA GLY A 299 -4.79 -12.19 16.11
C GLY A 299 -4.52 -13.53 16.77
N ILE A 300 -5.54 -14.13 17.39
CA ILE A 300 -5.42 -15.44 18.04
C ILE A 300 -5.55 -16.53 16.98
N ASP A 301 -4.81 -17.62 17.13
CA ASP A 301 -4.95 -18.84 16.32
C ASP A 301 -5.68 -19.93 17.10
N SER A 302 -5.16 -20.27 18.28
CA SER A 302 -5.67 -21.35 19.11
C SER A 302 -5.62 -21.00 20.60
N ILE A 303 -6.48 -21.67 21.37
CA ILE A 303 -6.43 -21.73 22.82
C ILE A 303 -6.43 -23.19 23.23
N GLU A 304 -5.55 -23.55 24.15
CA GLU A 304 -5.41 -24.91 24.67
C GLU A 304 -5.43 -24.91 26.19
N ILE A 305 -5.87 -26.03 26.78
CA ILE A 305 -6.00 -26.22 28.22
C ILE A 305 -5.17 -27.42 28.65
N LEU A 306 -4.46 -27.28 29.76
CA LEU A 306 -3.81 -28.37 30.47
C LEU A 306 -4.53 -28.59 31.81
N ASN A 307 -5.13 -29.76 31.98
CA ASN A 307 -5.77 -30.16 33.23
C ASN A 307 -4.74 -30.45 34.33
N ASN A 308 -5.14 -30.28 35.59
CA ASN A 308 -4.31 -30.62 36.73
C ASN A 308 -3.82 -32.07 36.65
N GLY A 309 -2.52 -32.28 36.82
CA GLY A 309 -1.87 -33.59 36.72
C GLY A 309 -1.73 -34.17 35.30
N SER A 310 -2.23 -33.48 34.26
CA SER A 310 -2.03 -33.88 32.86
C SER A 310 -0.72 -33.33 32.30
N SER A 311 -0.17 -34.02 31.30
CA SER A 311 0.90 -33.54 30.42
C SER A 311 0.41 -33.23 29.00
N LEU A 312 -0.87 -33.49 28.72
CA LEU A 312 -1.48 -33.33 27.40
C LEU A 312 -2.30 -32.04 27.32
N TRP A 313 -1.91 -31.16 26.40
CA TRP A 313 -2.69 -29.98 26.03
C TRP A 313 -3.88 -30.38 25.17
N HIS A 314 -5.06 -29.89 25.53
CA HIS A 314 -6.29 -30.08 24.78
C HIS A 314 -6.70 -28.79 24.09
N GLY A 315 -6.83 -28.82 22.76
CA GLY A 315 -7.32 -27.68 22.00
C GLY A 315 -8.78 -27.36 22.27
N MET A 316 -9.10 -26.06 22.36
CA MET A 316 -10.46 -25.55 22.38
C MET A 316 -10.96 -25.30 20.96
N THR A 317 -12.22 -25.59 20.69
CA THR A 317 -12.84 -25.31 19.40
C THR A 317 -13.24 -23.85 19.33
N ARG A 318 -12.75 -23.13 18.32
CA ARG A 318 -13.23 -21.77 18.03
C ARG A 318 -14.66 -21.83 17.48
N ALA A 319 -15.55 -21.04 18.05
CA ALA A 319 -16.93 -20.89 17.63
C ALA A 319 -17.23 -19.44 17.24
N ALA A 320 -18.42 -19.21 16.67
CA ALA A 320 -18.92 -17.86 16.38
C ALA A 320 -18.88 -16.96 17.63
N GLY A 321 -18.71 -15.65 17.46
CA GLY A 321 -18.55 -14.76 18.61
C GLY A 321 -17.09 -14.59 19.08
N GLY A 322 -16.09 -15.02 18.31
CA GLY A 322 -14.68 -15.01 18.74
C GLY A 322 -14.37 -15.91 19.94
N ARG A 323 -15.31 -16.77 20.35
CA ARG A 323 -15.23 -17.60 21.55
C ARG A 323 -14.53 -18.92 21.27
N PHE A 324 -13.79 -19.43 22.25
CA PHE A 324 -13.18 -20.74 22.23
C PHE A 324 -13.85 -21.60 23.27
N ALA A 325 -14.38 -22.74 22.85
CA ALA A 325 -15.14 -23.64 23.69
C ALA A 325 -14.37 -24.95 23.94
N TYR A 326 -14.33 -25.34 25.21
CA TYR A 326 -13.98 -26.68 25.66
C TYR A 326 -15.27 -27.38 26.08
N MET A 327 -15.53 -28.56 25.51
CA MET A 327 -16.69 -29.38 25.86
C MET A 327 -16.17 -30.74 26.33
N ALA A 328 -16.33 -31.05 27.61
CA ALA A 328 -15.94 -32.35 28.14
C ALA A 328 -16.87 -33.44 27.58
N GLY A 329 -16.31 -34.63 27.30
CA GLY A 329 -17.03 -35.74 26.69
C GLY A 329 -16.22 -36.43 25.59
N GLY A 330 -16.60 -37.66 25.26
CA GLY A 330 -15.84 -38.50 24.32
C GLY A 330 -14.41 -38.75 24.83
N SER A 331 -13.42 -38.25 24.09
CA SER A 331 -11.99 -38.34 24.42
C SER A 331 -11.46 -37.17 25.27
N LEU A 332 -12.28 -36.15 25.56
CA LEU A 332 -11.89 -35.01 26.38
C LEU A 332 -12.35 -35.20 27.85
N PRO A 333 -11.44 -35.14 28.83
CA PRO A 333 -11.78 -35.31 30.24
C PRO A 333 -12.58 -34.13 30.82
N LEU A 334 -13.17 -34.30 32.01
CA LEU A 334 -13.70 -33.18 32.78
C LEU A 334 -12.55 -32.22 33.18
N LEU A 335 -12.85 -30.92 33.27
CA LEU A 335 -11.86 -29.97 33.75
C LEU A 335 -11.51 -30.24 35.21
N SER A 336 -10.21 -30.31 35.49
CA SER A 336 -9.68 -30.51 36.84
C SER A 336 -8.76 -29.35 37.19
N TYR A 337 -9.15 -28.57 38.20
CA TYR A 337 -8.41 -27.38 38.63
C TYR A 337 -7.23 -27.73 39.56
N PRO A 338 -6.18 -26.88 39.58
CA PRO A 338 -6.00 -25.71 38.73
C PRO A 338 -5.66 -26.10 37.28
N VAL A 339 -6.18 -25.34 36.31
CA VAL A 339 -5.91 -25.55 34.88
C VAL A 339 -4.90 -24.52 34.37
N GLN A 340 -4.05 -24.89 33.41
CA GLN A 340 -3.24 -23.91 32.67
C GLN A 340 -3.88 -23.66 31.31
N ILE A 341 -3.76 -22.42 30.82
CA ILE A 341 -4.29 -22.01 29.52
C ILE A 341 -3.12 -21.51 28.67
N ARG A 342 -3.01 -22.01 27.44
CA ARG A 342 -2.05 -21.53 26.44
C ARG A 342 -2.83 -20.86 25.32
N VAL A 343 -2.46 -19.63 25.00
CA VAL A 343 -3.02 -18.87 23.88
C VAL A 343 -1.93 -18.67 22.85
N THR A 344 -2.18 -19.13 21.62
CA THR A 344 -1.24 -19.03 20.51
C THR A 344 -1.73 -17.98 19.53
N SER A 345 -0.86 -17.03 19.17
CA SER A 345 -1.13 -16.05 18.13
C SER A 345 -1.10 -16.68 16.74
N ARG A 346 -1.68 -16.00 15.75
CA ARG A 346 -1.62 -16.36 14.33
C ARG A 346 -0.20 -16.39 13.74
N PHE A 347 0.81 -15.96 14.50
CA PHE A 347 2.21 -15.97 14.11
C PHE A 347 3.02 -17.00 14.90
N GLY A 348 2.37 -17.87 15.67
CA GLY A 348 2.98 -19.00 16.36
C GLY A 348 3.54 -18.70 17.75
N GLU A 349 3.62 -17.43 18.16
CA GLU A 349 3.99 -17.08 19.55
C GLU A 349 2.87 -17.50 20.52
N SER A 350 3.25 -18.12 21.62
CA SER A 350 2.33 -18.60 22.65
C SER A 350 2.54 -17.87 23.98
N VAL A 351 1.45 -17.54 24.67
CA VAL A 351 1.42 -17.05 26.05
C VAL A 351 0.76 -18.11 26.93
N VAL A 352 1.46 -18.59 27.95
CA VAL A 352 0.93 -19.52 28.95
C VAL A 352 0.50 -18.73 30.17
N PHE A 353 -0.78 -18.81 30.51
CA PHE A 353 -1.38 -18.14 31.66
C PHE A 353 -0.99 -18.83 32.97
N THR A 354 -0.93 -18.05 34.05
CA THR A 354 -0.84 -18.60 35.41
C THR A 354 -2.00 -19.55 35.66
N SER A 355 -1.75 -20.62 36.43
CA SER A 355 -2.75 -21.65 36.69
C SER A 355 -4.02 -21.03 37.30
N VAL A 356 -5.16 -21.32 36.66
CA VAL A 356 -6.49 -20.82 37.02
C VAL A 356 -7.11 -21.80 38.00
N SER A 357 -7.45 -21.35 39.20
CA SER A 357 -7.99 -22.21 40.28
C SER A 357 -9.50 -22.44 40.21
N SER A 358 -10.23 -21.58 39.51
CA SER A 358 -11.69 -21.69 39.31
C SER A 358 -12.14 -20.83 38.12
N LEU A 359 -13.31 -21.14 37.56
CA LEU A 359 -13.97 -20.33 36.54
C LEU A 359 -15.20 -19.67 37.15
N ALA A 360 -15.04 -18.45 37.66
CA ALA A 360 -16.21 -17.62 37.95
C ALA A 360 -16.75 -17.05 36.64
N ASP A 361 -18.07 -17.12 36.46
CA ASP A 361 -18.75 -16.48 35.33
C ASP A 361 -18.38 -14.99 35.27
N ASN A 362 -18.14 -14.51 34.06
CA ASN A 362 -17.69 -13.14 33.78
C ASN A 362 -16.31 -12.79 34.35
N ALA A 363 -15.51 -13.75 34.82
CA ALA A 363 -14.16 -13.46 35.27
C ALA A 363 -13.28 -12.94 34.13
N ARG A 364 -12.38 -12.01 34.47
CA ARG A 364 -11.30 -11.55 33.60
C ARG A 364 -10.00 -12.17 34.10
N ILE A 365 -9.35 -12.92 33.22
CA ILE A 365 -8.05 -13.53 33.51
C ILE A 365 -7.01 -12.75 32.72
N THR A 366 -6.02 -12.20 33.40
CA THR A 366 -4.90 -11.47 32.74
C THR A 366 -3.71 -12.40 32.65
N GLY A 367 -3.17 -12.55 31.43
CA GLY A 367 -1.97 -13.35 31.18
C GLY A 367 -0.71 -12.64 31.67
N PRO A 368 0.42 -13.36 31.75
CA PRO A 368 1.68 -12.80 32.24
C PRO A 368 2.39 -11.93 31.21
N ALA A 369 2.02 -12.00 29.93
CA ALA A 369 2.71 -11.31 28.84
C ALA A 369 1.76 -10.87 27.71
N GLN A 370 2.31 -10.05 26.81
CA GLN A 370 1.72 -9.68 25.53
C GLN A 370 2.49 -10.34 24.38
N PHE A 371 1.83 -10.55 23.23
CA PHE A 371 2.52 -11.01 22.02
C PHE A 371 3.52 -9.97 21.51
N THR A 372 4.77 -10.40 21.34
CA THR A 372 5.88 -9.59 20.83
C THR A 372 6.19 -9.91 19.37
N VAL A 373 5.94 -11.15 18.95
CA VAL A 373 6.16 -11.62 17.59
C VAL A 373 5.06 -11.09 16.70
N PHE A 374 5.46 -10.19 15.82
CA PHE A 374 4.68 -9.77 14.68
C PHE A 374 5.64 -9.81 13.49
N PRO A 375 5.23 -10.30 12.32
CA PRO A 375 6.12 -10.29 11.18
C PRO A 375 6.43 -8.84 10.81
N GLU A 376 7.50 -8.66 10.05
CA GLU A 376 7.82 -7.35 9.50
C GLU A 376 6.58 -6.78 8.79
N GLN A 377 6.21 -5.55 9.12
CA GLN A 377 5.03 -4.94 8.51
C GLN A 377 5.35 -4.65 7.04
N ALA A 378 4.43 -4.95 6.13
CA ALA A 378 4.55 -4.45 4.76
C ALA A 378 4.68 -2.92 4.77
N PRO A 379 5.22 -2.26 3.73
CA PRO A 379 5.27 -0.80 3.66
C PRO A 379 3.93 -0.16 4.04
N VAL A 380 3.99 1.05 4.60
CA VAL A 380 2.78 1.83 4.86
C VAL A 380 1.95 1.86 3.56
N PRO A 381 0.66 1.49 3.60
CA PRO A 381 -0.15 1.49 2.40
C PRO A 381 -0.18 2.91 1.84
N SER A 382 0.11 3.08 0.56
CA SER A 382 -0.18 4.34 -0.12
C SER A 382 -1.56 4.25 -0.74
N PHE A 383 -2.30 5.36 -0.73
CA PHE A 383 -3.53 5.43 -1.52
C PHE A 383 -3.14 5.35 -3.00
N ARG A 384 -3.77 4.41 -3.70
CA ARG A 384 -3.64 4.24 -5.15
C ARG A 384 -5.01 4.34 -5.74
N ARG A 385 -5.20 5.30 -6.65
CA ARG A 385 -6.40 5.32 -7.47
C ARG A 385 -6.25 4.28 -8.58
N GLN A 386 -7.25 3.42 -8.73
CA GLN A 386 -7.22 2.32 -9.68
C GLN A 386 -7.17 2.80 -11.15
N PRO A 387 -6.65 1.96 -12.06
CA PRO A 387 -6.69 2.20 -13.50
C PRO A 387 -8.13 2.36 -14.00
N VAL A 388 -8.33 3.32 -14.91
CA VAL A 388 -9.65 3.77 -15.40
C VAL A 388 -10.55 2.65 -15.97
N TYR A 389 -10.00 1.52 -16.40
CA TYR A 389 -10.76 0.46 -17.09
C TYR A 389 -10.87 -0.86 -16.30
N GLN A 390 -10.24 -1.02 -15.12
CA GLN A 390 -10.33 -2.29 -14.35
C GLN A 390 -11.73 -2.57 -13.77
N ASP A 391 -12.61 -1.57 -13.74
CA ASP A 391 -13.99 -1.66 -13.23
C ASP A 391 -15.05 -1.16 -14.23
N SER A 392 -14.69 -1.08 -15.52
CA SER A 392 -15.50 -0.52 -16.62
C SER A 392 -16.60 0.47 -16.16
N LEU A 393 -16.18 1.63 -15.67
CA LEU A 393 -16.97 2.85 -15.54
C LEU A 393 -18.17 2.93 -14.55
N SER A 394 -18.53 1.96 -13.68
CA SER A 394 -19.70 2.24 -12.79
C SER A 394 -20.01 1.43 -11.53
N ALA A 395 -19.24 0.45 -11.06
CA ALA A 395 -19.78 -0.39 -9.98
C ALA A 395 -19.57 0.15 -8.55
N VAL A 396 -18.53 0.96 -8.29
CA VAL A 396 -18.25 1.53 -6.96
C VAL A 396 -18.53 3.04 -6.95
N PRO A 397 -19.62 3.51 -6.32
CA PRO A 397 -19.87 4.93 -6.11
C PRO A 397 -18.66 5.62 -5.43
N GLY A 398 -18.12 6.68 -6.03
CA GLY A 398 -16.99 7.45 -5.48
C GLY A 398 -15.59 7.06 -5.98
N ASP A 399 -15.45 5.95 -6.73
CA ASP A 399 -14.18 5.55 -7.36
C ASP A 399 -14.16 5.76 -8.88
N LYS A 400 -15.13 6.54 -9.39
CA LYS A 400 -15.34 6.74 -10.82
C LYS A 400 -14.38 7.79 -11.38
N TRP A 401 -13.86 7.50 -12.56
CA TRP A 401 -13.36 8.52 -13.48
C TRP A 401 -14.50 8.94 -14.41
N ASP A 402 -14.88 10.21 -14.37
CA ASP A 402 -15.75 10.78 -15.40
C ASP A 402 -14.89 11.09 -16.61
N VAL A 403 -15.09 10.31 -17.68
CA VAL A 403 -14.32 10.44 -18.92
C VAL A 403 -15.19 11.07 -19.99
N THR A 404 -14.74 12.16 -20.59
CA THR A 404 -15.51 12.89 -21.61
C THR A 404 -14.60 13.39 -22.71
N GLY A 405 -14.97 13.07 -23.96
CA GLY A 405 -14.32 13.62 -25.14
C GLY A 405 -14.86 15.00 -25.50
N PHE A 406 -14.00 15.83 -26.09
CA PHE A 406 -14.36 17.15 -26.64
C PHE A 406 -13.64 17.40 -27.96
N GLY A 407 -14.13 18.36 -28.74
CA GLY A 407 -13.52 18.75 -30.02
C GLY A 407 -13.43 17.59 -31.02
N GLY A 408 -14.42 16.69 -31.01
CA GLY A 408 -14.49 15.52 -31.89
C GLY A 408 -13.69 14.30 -31.41
N ALA A 409 -12.95 14.40 -30.30
CA ALA A 409 -12.27 13.26 -29.72
C ALA A 409 -13.25 12.33 -29.00
N SER A 410 -12.97 11.03 -29.02
CA SER A 410 -13.77 10.00 -28.35
C SER A 410 -12.88 9.03 -27.58
N VAL A 411 -13.47 8.39 -26.57
CA VAL A 411 -12.82 7.34 -25.79
C VAL A 411 -13.68 6.08 -25.85
N SER A 412 -13.04 4.93 -26.03
CA SER A 412 -13.68 3.63 -25.95
C SER A 412 -12.81 2.68 -25.12
N VAL A 413 -13.46 1.74 -24.44
CA VAL A 413 -12.74 0.65 -23.76
C VAL A 413 -12.49 -0.45 -24.78
N THR A 414 -11.25 -0.89 -24.93
CA THR A 414 -10.85 -2.01 -25.79
C THR A 414 -10.30 -3.17 -24.96
N ASP A 415 -10.59 -4.40 -25.37
CA ASP A 415 -10.08 -5.67 -24.83
C ASP A 415 -10.28 -5.91 -23.31
N THR A 416 -11.53 -5.86 -22.82
CA THR A 416 -11.88 -6.06 -21.39
C THR A 416 -11.63 -7.46 -20.82
N ALA A 417 -11.10 -8.40 -21.60
CA ALA A 417 -11.04 -9.82 -21.23
C ALA A 417 -9.82 -10.23 -20.40
N VAL A 418 -8.80 -9.38 -20.25
CA VAL A 418 -7.54 -9.74 -19.55
C VAL A 418 -7.09 -8.61 -18.62
N LYS A 419 -6.76 -8.96 -17.37
CA LYS A 419 -6.22 -8.05 -16.36
C LYS A 419 -4.70 -7.98 -16.52
N TYR A 420 -4.17 -6.79 -16.76
CA TYR A 420 -2.75 -6.38 -16.83
C TYR A 420 -2.02 -6.50 -18.17
N ALA A 421 -1.27 -5.42 -18.46
CA ALA A 421 -0.24 -5.27 -19.49
C ALA A 421 -0.62 -5.80 -20.88
N GLY A 422 -1.38 -4.99 -21.62
CA GLY A 422 -1.25 -4.98 -23.07
C GLY A 422 -2.51 -5.22 -23.89
N THR A 423 -3.63 -5.51 -23.24
CA THR A 423 -4.92 -5.72 -23.94
C THR A 423 -5.98 -4.76 -23.40
N ALA A 424 -6.44 -4.89 -22.15
CA ALA A 424 -7.45 -3.96 -21.60
C ALA A 424 -6.92 -2.52 -21.55
N SER A 425 -7.49 -1.63 -22.36
CA SER A 425 -6.97 -0.28 -22.56
C SER A 425 -8.04 0.69 -23.00
N LEU A 426 -7.79 1.98 -22.78
CA LEU A 426 -8.63 3.05 -23.28
C LEU A 426 -8.11 3.49 -24.63
N ARG A 427 -8.87 3.23 -25.69
CA ARG A 427 -8.60 3.77 -27.02
C ARG A 427 -9.16 5.18 -27.10
N MET A 428 -8.31 6.15 -27.40
CA MET A 428 -8.67 7.53 -27.66
C MET A 428 -8.50 7.82 -29.16
N ASP A 429 -9.56 8.32 -29.79
CA ASP A 429 -9.58 8.68 -31.20
C ASP A 429 -9.82 10.20 -31.36
N GLY A 430 -9.41 10.76 -32.51
CA GLY A 430 -9.72 12.16 -32.86
C GLY A 430 -8.97 13.22 -32.06
N LEU A 431 -7.81 12.89 -31.46
CA LEU A 431 -6.99 13.84 -30.72
C LEU A 431 -6.48 14.97 -31.66
N SER A 432 -6.66 16.21 -31.23
CA SER A 432 -6.25 17.40 -31.99
C SER A 432 -5.88 18.56 -31.04
N PRO A 433 -5.39 19.71 -31.52
CA PRO A 433 -5.08 20.84 -30.65
C PRO A 433 -6.31 21.36 -29.90
N GLY A 434 -7.48 21.29 -30.53
CA GLY A 434 -8.77 21.68 -29.94
C GLY A 434 -9.62 20.52 -29.42
N GLY A 435 -9.17 19.27 -29.59
CA GLY A 435 -9.92 18.07 -29.25
C GLY A 435 -9.13 17.10 -28.38
N GLY A 436 -9.77 16.54 -27.37
CA GLY A 436 -9.10 15.67 -26.40
C GLY A 436 -10.07 14.97 -25.47
N ILE A 437 -9.51 14.25 -24.51
CA ILE A 437 -10.25 13.50 -23.51
C ILE A 437 -9.94 14.07 -22.14
N VAL A 438 -10.98 14.45 -21.40
CA VAL A 438 -10.89 14.85 -20.00
C VAL A 438 -11.20 13.63 -19.14
N PHE A 439 -10.35 13.37 -18.15
CA PHE A 439 -10.53 12.38 -17.10
C PHE A 439 -10.69 13.12 -15.79
N ILE A 440 -11.87 13.10 -15.18
CA ILE A 440 -12.16 13.80 -13.94
C ILE A 440 -12.26 12.79 -12.79
N SER A 441 -11.60 13.09 -11.69
CA SER A 441 -11.76 12.41 -10.41
C SER A 441 -12.87 13.05 -9.60
N ASN A 442 -13.88 12.27 -9.20
CA ASN A 442 -14.88 12.68 -8.23
C ASN A 442 -14.95 11.68 -7.06
N PRO A 443 -14.56 12.08 -5.83
CA PRO A 443 -14.13 13.43 -5.43
C PRO A 443 -12.71 13.79 -5.89
N SER A 444 -12.40 15.09 -5.85
CA SER A 444 -11.06 15.61 -6.10
C SER A 444 -10.08 15.07 -5.06
N LEU A 445 -8.90 14.68 -5.52
CA LEU A 445 -7.85 14.11 -4.69
C LEU A 445 -6.95 15.20 -4.13
N PRO A 446 -6.55 15.16 -2.86
CA PRO A 446 -5.47 16.01 -2.40
C PRO A 446 -4.19 15.68 -3.18
N ARG A 447 -3.45 16.70 -3.58
CA ARG A 447 -2.17 16.54 -4.29
C ARG A 447 -1.14 15.97 -3.30
N PRO A 448 -0.63 14.75 -3.50
CA PRO A 448 0.40 14.20 -2.62
C PRO A 448 1.67 15.06 -2.69
N ARG A 449 2.42 15.15 -1.58
CA ARG A 449 3.64 15.98 -1.52
C ARG A 449 4.66 15.54 -2.55
N HIS A 450 4.76 14.26 -2.88
CA HIS A 450 5.64 13.77 -3.96
C HIS A 450 4.85 12.96 -5.00
N GLY A 451 3.64 13.42 -5.31
CA GLY A 451 2.73 12.68 -6.15
C GLY A 451 3.20 12.58 -7.61
N VAL A 452 2.94 11.44 -8.24
CA VAL A 452 3.19 11.19 -9.66
C VAL A 452 1.91 10.65 -10.30
N LEU A 453 1.55 11.18 -11.47
CA LEU A 453 0.61 10.52 -12.38
C LEU A 453 1.41 9.54 -13.24
N ARG A 454 1.18 8.24 -13.01
CA ARG A 454 1.70 7.16 -13.84
C ARG A 454 0.65 6.80 -14.89
N MET A 455 1.09 6.56 -16.12
CA MET A 455 0.26 6.00 -17.18
C MET A 455 1.13 5.17 -18.11
N VAL A 456 0.55 4.17 -18.75
CA VAL A 456 1.18 3.38 -19.81
C VAL A 456 0.49 3.74 -21.12
N VAL A 457 1.25 4.08 -22.15
CA VAL A 457 0.73 4.68 -23.38
C VAL A 457 1.32 4.01 -24.63
N ARG A 458 0.53 3.93 -25.71
CA ARG A 458 1.01 3.58 -27.06
C ARG A 458 0.17 4.28 -28.13
N ALA A 459 0.62 4.30 -29.37
CA ALA A 459 -0.13 4.86 -30.50
C ALA A 459 -0.36 3.83 -31.63
N ALA A 460 -1.35 4.07 -32.50
CA ALA A 460 -1.70 3.14 -33.58
C ALA A 460 -0.60 3.08 -34.63
N SER A 461 0.04 4.22 -34.83
CA SER A 461 1.23 4.44 -35.63
C SER A 461 2.16 5.38 -34.86
N PRO A 462 3.46 5.40 -35.16
CA PRO A 462 4.40 6.28 -34.47
C PRO A 462 3.96 7.74 -34.50
N VAL A 463 3.97 8.38 -33.32
CA VAL A 463 3.66 9.80 -33.14
C VAL A 463 4.96 10.51 -32.81
N VAL A 464 5.25 11.60 -33.53
CA VAL A 464 6.41 12.44 -33.23
C VAL A 464 6.30 13.05 -31.84
N ALA A 465 7.45 13.35 -31.26
CA ALA A 465 7.55 14.02 -29.98
C ALA A 465 6.72 15.33 -29.97
N GLY A 466 5.89 15.51 -28.93
CA GLY A 466 4.93 16.60 -28.86
C GLY A 466 3.63 16.41 -29.65
N GLY A 467 3.43 15.30 -30.34
CA GLY A 467 2.15 14.99 -31.00
C GLY A 467 1.00 14.71 -30.02
N VAL A 468 1.32 14.34 -28.78
CA VAL A 468 0.34 14.16 -27.68
C VAL A 468 0.78 14.98 -26.47
N ARG A 469 -0.18 15.55 -25.76
CA ARG A 469 0.07 16.36 -24.56
C ARG A 469 -0.91 16.04 -23.44
N VAL A 470 -0.44 16.20 -22.21
CA VAL A 470 -1.20 15.97 -20.98
C VAL A 470 -1.25 17.25 -20.15
N ARG A 471 -2.40 17.55 -19.56
CA ARG A 471 -2.56 18.62 -18.57
C ARG A 471 -3.23 18.04 -17.32
N ILE A 472 -2.67 18.27 -16.14
CA ILE A 472 -3.30 17.90 -14.88
C ILE A 472 -4.34 18.96 -14.55
N THR A 473 -5.59 18.57 -14.29
CA THR A 473 -6.62 19.48 -13.81
C THR A 473 -6.60 19.50 -12.29
N ALA A 474 -6.63 20.70 -11.71
CA ALA A 474 -6.56 20.86 -10.27
C ALA A 474 -7.29 22.12 -9.80
N THR A 475 -7.57 22.19 -8.50
CA THR A 475 -8.18 23.34 -7.82
C THR A 475 -7.36 23.74 -6.61
N ASN A 476 -7.38 25.03 -6.25
CA ASN A 476 -6.54 25.55 -5.15
C ASN A 476 -7.20 25.50 -3.77
N ILE A 477 -8.50 25.82 -3.59
CA ILE A 477 -9.33 25.69 -2.37
C ILE A 477 -10.83 25.80 -2.81
N ALA A 478 -11.80 25.57 -1.90
CA ALA A 478 -13.27 25.54 -1.99
C ALA A 478 -14.02 26.72 -2.69
N GLY A 479 -13.34 27.59 -3.45
CA GLY A 479 -13.93 28.72 -4.19
C GLY A 479 -13.90 28.59 -5.72
N GLY A 480 -13.59 27.41 -6.27
CA GLY A 480 -13.76 27.12 -7.70
C GLY A 480 -12.67 27.62 -8.67
N GLY A 481 -11.59 28.23 -8.18
CA GLY A 481 -10.46 28.63 -9.04
C GLY A 481 -9.71 27.41 -9.59
N SER A 482 -9.68 27.25 -10.93
CA SER A 482 -8.83 26.27 -11.63
C SER A 482 -7.35 26.63 -11.43
N ALA A 483 -6.56 25.60 -11.15
CA ALA A 483 -5.13 25.65 -10.93
C ALA A 483 -4.46 24.52 -11.73
N ASP A 484 -4.90 24.36 -12.98
CA ASP A 484 -4.39 23.35 -13.89
C ASP A 484 -2.86 23.47 -14.04
N SER A 485 -2.20 22.33 -14.24
CA SER A 485 -0.77 22.33 -14.54
C SER A 485 -0.48 23.03 -15.87
N GLN A 486 0.79 23.34 -16.10
CA GLN A 486 1.25 23.57 -17.47
C GLN A 486 0.98 22.34 -18.34
N THR A 487 0.82 22.56 -19.65
CA THR A 487 0.69 21.48 -20.62
C THR A 487 2.04 20.77 -20.77
N ILE A 488 2.03 19.46 -20.50
CA ILE A 488 3.20 18.59 -20.61
C ILE A 488 3.13 17.87 -21.95
N TRP A 489 4.14 18.05 -22.78
CA TRP A 489 4.21 17.41 -24.08
C TRP A 489 4.88 16.03 -23.92
N LEU A 490 4.24 14.98 -24.43
CA LEU A 490 4.76 13.62 -24.33
C LEU A 490 5.92 13.40 -25.32
N PRO A 491 6.84 12.47 -25.02
CA PRO A 491 7.87 12.05 -25.98
C PRO A 491 7.23 11.38 -27.19
N ALA A 492 8.05 11.03 -28.19
CA ALA A 492 7.57 10.26 -29.33
C ALA A 492 6.89 8.96 -28.84
N LEU A 493 5.68 8.71 -29.33
CA LEU A 493 4.94 7.49 -29.01
C LEU A 493 5.20 6.45 -30.09
N THR A 494 5.40 5.22 -29.66
CA THR A 494 5.57 4.07 -30.56
C THR A 494 4.31 3.23 -30.60
N THR A 495 4.31 2.19 -31.43
CA THR A 495 3.27 1.15 -31.41
C THR A 495 3.39 0.22 -30.20
N GLY A 496 4.54 0.22 -29.52
CA GLY A 496 4.77 -0.47 -28.26
C GLY A 496 4.32 0.34 -27.05
N TRP A 497 4.03 -0.35 -25.95
CA TRP A 497 3.67 0.26 -24.68
C TRP A 497 4.86 0.93 -24.01
N GLN A 498 4.66 2.17 -23.55
CA GLN A 498 5.66 3.01 -22.89
C GLN A 498 5.10 3.50 -21.56
N THR A 499 5.88 3.41 -20.47
CA THR A 499 5.47 3.99 -19.18
C THR A 499 5.86 5.46 -19.11
N VAL A 500 4.91 6.32 -18.76
CA VAL A 500 5.09 7.75 -18.54
C VAL A 500 4.82 8.06 -17.07
N LEU A 501 5.73 8.82 -16.46
CA LEU A 501 5.64 9.27 -15.07
C LEU A 501 5.67 10.80 -15.06
N LEU A 502 4.59 11.43 -14.61
CA LEU A 502 4.42 12.88 -14.57
C LEU A 502 4.42 13.38 -13.11
N PRO A 503 5.50 14.03 -12.64
CA PRO A 503 5.54 14.56 -11.27
C PRO A 503 4.54 15.71 -11.09
N LEU A 504 3.66 15.59 -10.09
CA LEU A 504 2.58 16.55 -9.86
C LEU A 504 3.11 17.90 -9.33
N GLU A 505 4.17 17.91 -8.52
CA GLU A 505 4.80 19.16 -8.05
C GLU A 505 5.45 19.94 -9.19
N ALA A 506 6.18 19.23 -10.06
CA ALA A 506 6.85 19.82 -11.22
C ALA A 506 5.86 20.35 -12.28
N SER A 507 4.61 19.89 -12.23
CA SER A 507 3.55 20.32 -13.15
C SER A 507 2.97 21.71 -12.80
N GLY A 508 3.07 22.14 -11.54
CA GLY A 508 2.43 23.38 -11.06
C GLY A 508 0.95 23.22 -10.69
N ALA A 509 0.42 21.99 -10.66
CA ALA A 509 -0.97 21.72 -10.29
C ALA A 509 -1.31 22.21 -8.86
N GLY A 510 -2.54 22.69 -8.67
CA GLY A 510 -3.07 23.12 -7.37
C GLY A 510 -3.12 22.04 -6.28
N THR A 511 -3.58 22.42 -5.08
CA THR A 511 -3.57 21.55 -3.89
C THR A 511 -4.49 20.33 -3.98
N LYS A 512 -5.48 20.34 -4.89
CA LYS A 512 -6.36 19.20 -5.17
C LYS A 512 -6.36 18.85 -6.65
N VAL A 513 -5.94 17.64 -7.00
CA VAL A 513 -6.03 17.08 -8.36
C VAL A 513 -7.46 16.64 -8.64
N THR A 514 -8.10 17.30 -9.61
CA THR A 514 -9.45 16.98 -10.09
C THR A 514 -9.42 16.05 -11.29
N GLY A 515 -8.24 15.73 -11.83
CA GLY A 515 -8.11 14.86 -12.99
C GLY A 515 -6.95 15.21 -13.90
N PHE A 516 -7.07 14.82 -15.17
CA PHE A 516 -6.13 15.18 -16.22
C PHE A 516 -6.82 15.20 -17.59
N VAL A 517 -6.20 15.85 -18.56
CA VAL A 517 -6.65 15.96 -19.94
C VAL A 517 -5.57 15.43 -20.86
N VAL A 518 -5.96 14.66 -21.87
CA VAL A 518 -5.08 14.22 -22.97
C VAL A 518 -5.56 14.83 -24.28
N ASN A 519 -4.67 15.51 -24.99
CA ASN A 519 -4.97 16.20 -26.25
C ASN A 519 -3.92 15.90 -27.32
N GLY A 520 -4.29 16.16 -28.58
CA GLY A 520 -3.32 16.21 -29.67
C GLY A 520 -2.52 17.51 -29.65
N GLY A 521 -1.27 17.43 -30.08
CA GLY A 521 -0.40 18.58 -30.34
C GLY A 521 -0.62 19.20 -31.72
N SER A 522 -1.09 18.40 -32.67
CA SER A 522 -1.46 18.79 -34.03
C SER A 522 -2.72 18.01 -34.46
N ALA A 523 -3.33 18.41 -35.58
CA ALA A 523 -4.51 17.72 -36.10
C ALA A 523 -4.14 16.33 -36.66
N GLY A 524 -5.10 15.40 -36.66
CA GLY A 524 -4.95 14.09 -37.29
C GLY A 524 -4.02 13.13 -36.56
N GLN A 525 -3.92 13.23 -35.22
CA GLN A 525 -3.18 12.23 -34.45
C GLN A 525 -3.81 10.84 -34.62
N PRO A 526 -3.00 9.78 -34.77
CA PRO A 526 -3.51 8.42 -34.75
C PRO A 526 -4.15 8.13 -33.39
N SER A 527 -4.92 7.04 -33.33
CA SER A 527 -5.47 6.58 -32.07
C SER A 527 -4.36 6.35 -31.04
N VAL A 528 -4.62 6.73 -29.79
CA VAL A 528 -3.70 6.55 -28.66
C VAL A 528 -4.38 5.67 -27.63
N TRP A 529 -3.65 4.69 -27.11
CA TRP A 529 -4.14 3.85 -26.02
C TRP A 529 -3.51 4.28 -24.71
N LEU A 530 -4.33 4.36 -23.66
CA LEU A 530 -3.89 4.49 -22.27
C LEU A 530 -4.19 3.21 -21.51
N ASP A 531 -3.27 2.87 -20.64
CA ASP A 531 -3.33 1.75 -19.72
C ASP A 531 -2.73 2.21 -18.37
N ASN A 532 -3.08 1.53 -17.28
CA ASN A 532 -2.48 1.64 -15.95
C ASN A 532 -2.29 3.08 -15.45
N VAL A 533 -3.37 3.85 -15.56
CA VAL A 533 -3.42 5.25 -15.13
C VAL A 533 -3.62 5.29 -13.61
N GLU A 534 -2.58 5.70 -12.88
CA GLU A 534 -2.55 5.68 -11.42
C GLU A 534 -2.00 7.00 -10.88
N LEU A 535 -2.58 7.51 -9.79
CA LEU A 535 -1.98 8.56 -8.97
C LEU A 535 -1.29 7.91 -7.78
N ILE A 536 0.02 8.14 -7.66
CA ILE A 536 0.89 7.47 -6.69
C ILE A 536 1.57 8.51 -5.83
N GLU A 537 1.59 8.33 -4.51
CA GLU A 537 2.46 9.05 -3.60
C GLU A 537 3.84 8.36 -3.56
N ARG A 538 4.90 9.09 -3.93
CA ARG A 538 6.29 8.58 -3.88
C ARG A 538 6.94 8.76 -2.53
#